data_AF-A0A7W5Z2A5-F1
#
_entry.id   AF-A0A7W5Z2A5-F1
#
_cell.length_a   1.000
_cell.length_b   1.000
_cell.length_c   1.000
_cell.angle_alpha   90.00
_cell.angle_beta   90.00
_cell.angle_gamma   90.00
#
_symmetry.space_group_name_H-M   'P 1'
#
loop_
_entity.id
_entity.type
_entity.pdbx_description
1 polymer ?
#
loop_
_entity_poly.entity_id
_entity_poly.type
_entity_poly.pdbx_seq_one_letter_code
_entity_poly.pdbx_strand_id
1 'polypeptide(L)' 'MPDTVNDPEAVNDNESVSSPAGGKCPICGKPTELRWRPFCSRRCADVDLHRWFSGSYAIPASDGDTRDNDDDI' A
#
# COMPACT_ATOMS: atom_id res chain seq x y z
N MET A 1 12.68 -35.08 40.68
CA MET A 1 13.72 -34.21 40.08
C MET A 1 13.99 -34.68 38.66
N PRO A 2 13.78 -33.87 37.62
CA PRO A 2 12.90 -32.71 37.50
C PRO A 2 11.58 -33.06 36.80
N ASP A 3 10.52 -32.44 37.29
CA ASP A 3 9.17 -32.40 36.73
C ASP A 3 9.18 -31.79 35.32
N THR A 4 8.50 -32.45 34.39
CA THR A 4 8.19 -31.96 33.03
C THR A 4 7.32 -30.71 33.11
N VAL A 5 7.96 -29.55 33.24
CA VAL A 5 7.33 -28.24 33.06
C VAL A 5 7.90 -27.56 31.82
N ASN A 6 6.97 -27.02 31.03
CA ASN A 6 7.12 -26.27 29.78
C ASN A 6 7.14 -27.08 28.47
N ASP A 7 5.99 -27.66 28.15
CA ASP A 7 5.46 -27.52 26.80
C ASP A 7 4.15 -26.72 26.88
N PRO A 8 4.19 -25.43 26.53
CA PRO A 8 3.06 -24.81 25.88
C PRO A 8 3.51 -24.40 24.49
N GLU A 9 3.12 -25.21 23.52
CA GLU A 9 2.66 -24.80 22.20
C GLU A 9 2.96 -23.33 21.92
N ALA A 10 4.02 -23.07 21.16
CA ALA A 10 4.17 -21.80 20.49
C ALA A 10 2.90 -21.60 19.64
N VAL A 11 1.94 -20.85 20.19
CA VAL A 11 0.74 -20.43 19.48
C VAL A 11 1.23 -19.67 18.25
N ASN A 12 1.04 -20.31 17.10
CA ASN A 12 1.43 -19.78 15.83
C ASN A 12 0.42 -18.70 15.44
N ASP A 13 0.58 -17.50 15.98
CA ASP A 13 -0.12 -16.30 15.50
C ASP A 13 0.60 -15.70 14.28
N ASN A 14 1.07 -16.57 13.37
CA ASN A 14 1.09 -16.20 11.98
C ASN A 14 -0.36 -16.26 11.49
N GLU A 15 -1.16 -15.30 11.94
CA GLU A 15 -2.40 -14.93 11.27
C GLU A 15 -1.96 -14.31 9.94
N SER A 16 -1.61 -15.21 9.01
CA SER A 16 -1.55 -14.96 7.59
C SER A 16 -2.96 -14.56 7.21
N VAL A 17 -3.32 -13.28 7.43
CA VAL A 17 -4.53 -12.67 6.92
C VAL A 17 -4.38 -12.70 5.42
N SER A 18 -4.81 -13.84 4.87
CA SER A 18 -4.90 -14.15 3.46
C SER A 18 -5.82 -13.06 2.90
N SER A 19 -5.18 -12.02 2.39
CA SER A 19 -5.85 -10.82 1.91
C SER A 19 -6.96 -11.28 0.96
N PRO A 20 -8.23 -10.93 1.22
CA PRO A 20 -9.29 -11.39 0.36
C PRO A 20 -9.00 -10.85 -1.04
N ALA A 21 -9.24 -11.67 -2.05
CA ALA A 21 -8.91 -11.42 -3.45
C ALA A 21 -9.67 -10.22 -4.09
N GLY A 22 -10.28 -9.34 -3.27
CA GLY A 22 -10.68 -7.99 -3.59
C GLY A 22 -10.12 -7.04 -2.54
N GLY A 23 -9.21 -6.14 -2.96
CA GLY A 23 -8.59 -5.16 -2.07
C GLY A 23 -9.60 -4.17 -1.47
N LYS A 24 -9.10 -3.29 -0.62
CA LYS A 24 -9.86 -2.10 -0.19
C LYS A 24 -9.64 -0.98 -1.20
N CYS A 25 -10.67 -0.20 -1.47
CA CYS A 25 -10.56 0.96 -2.34
C CYS A 25 -9.58 1.98 -1.72
N PRO A 26 -8.52 2.41 -2.43
CA PRO A 26 -7.52 3.33 -1.89
C PRO A 26 -8.08 4.73 -1.62
N ILE A 27 -9.24 5.07 -2.19
CA ILE A 27 -9.87 6.39 -2.08
C ILE A 27 -10.80 6.49 -0.87
N CYS A 28 -11.47 5.41 -0.47
CA CYS A 28 -12.48 5.45 0.58
C CYS A 28 -12.54 4.21 1.51
N GLY A 29 -11.69 3.20 1.31
CA GLY A 29 -11.59 2.01 2.16
C GLY A 29 -12.69 0.94 1.96
N LYS A 30 -13.70 1.21 1.13
CA LYS A 30 -14.79 0.27 0.81
C LYS A 30 -14.26 -0.96 0.04
N PRO A 31 -14.93 -2.12 0.12
CA PRO A 31 -14.54 -3.29 -0.67
C PRO A 31 -14.55 -2.96 -2.17
N THR A 32 -13.51 -3.41 -2.90
CA THR A 32 -13.45 -3.19 -4.35
C THR A 32 -14.53 -3.95 -5.08
N GLU A 33 -15.09 -3.34 -6.12
CA GLU A 33 -16.02 -4.00 -7.03
C GLU A 33 -15.25 -4.58 -8.21
N LEU A 34 -15.55 -5.80 -8.65
CA LEU A 34 -14.82 -6.49 -9.73
C LEU A 34 -14.71 -5.65 -11.02
N ARG A 35 -15.76 -4.89 -11.33
CA ARG A 35 -15.84 -4.00 -12.50
C ARG A 35 -14.90 -2.79 -12.41
N TRP A 36 -14.62 -2.31 -11.20
CA TRP A 36 -13.91 -1.04 -10.98
C TRP A 36 -12.57 -1.21 -10.27
N ARG A 37 -12.06 -2.44 -10.11
CA ARG A 37 -10.77 -2.71 -9.44
C ARG A 37 -9.67 -1.81 -10.03
N PRO A 38 -8.85 -1.16 -9.18
CA PRO A 38 -8.70 -1.31 -7.72
C PRO A 38 -9.65 -0.45 -6.86
N PHE A 39 -10.75 0.06 -7.41
CA PHE A 39 -11.72 0.92 -6.72
C PHE A 39 -13.05 0.24 -6.44
N CYS A 40 -13.89 0.89 -5.62
CA CYS A 40 -15.26 0.43 -5.35
C CYS A 40 -16.30 1.00 -6.33
N SER A 41 -15.95 2.00 -7.15
CA SER A 41 -16.88 2.64 -8.10
C SER A 41 -16.15 3.55 -9.09
N ARG A 42 -16.83 3.91 -10.19
CA ARG A 42 -16.36 4.93 -11.15
C ARG A 42 -16.01 6.27 -10.48
N ARG A 43 -16.83 6.72 -9.52
CA ARG A 43 -16.57 8.00 -8.82
C ARG A 43 -15.26 7.99 -8.05
N CYS A 44 -14.85 6.86 -7.47
CA CYS A 44 -13.55 6.77 -6.81
C CYS A 44 -12.40 6.78 -7.83
N ALA A 45 -12.57 6.17 -8.99
CA ALA A 45 -11.58 6.26 -10.08
C ALA A 45 -11.41 7.71 -10.57
N ASP A 46 -12.51 8.45 -10.74
CA ASP A 46 -12.46 9.85 -11.17
C ASP A 46 -11.74 10.75 -10.14
N VAL A 47 -11.93 10.48 -8.84
CA VAL A 47 -11.24 11.21 -7.75
C VAL A 47 -9.74 10.92 -7.76
N ASP A 48 -9.34 9.66 -7.98
CA ASP A 48 -7.92 9.32 -8.09
C ASP A 48 -7.27 10.03 -9.28
N LEU A 49 -7.96 10.04 -10.43
CA LEU A 49 -7.52 10.77 -11.61
C LEU A 49 -7.34 12.27 -11.35
N HIS A 50 -8.27 12.89 -10.62
CA HIS A 50 -8.13 14.29 -10.22
C HIS A 50 -6.88 14.51 -9.36
N ARG A 51 -6.62 13.64 -8.37
CA ARG A 51 -5.41 13.72 -7.52
C ARG A 51 -4.12 13.63 -8.34
N TRP A 52 -4.13 12.88 -9.45
CA TRP A 52 -3.00 12.81 -10.38
C TRP A 52 -2.80 14.16 -11.07
N PHE A 53 -3.87 14.72 -11.65
CA PHE A 53 -3.81 16.01 -12.33
C PHE A 53 -3.48 17.18 -11.38
N SER A 54 -3.89 17.10 -10.12
CA SER A 54 -3.59 18.11 -9.10
C SER A 54 -2.16 18.03 -8.56
N GLY A 55 -1.36 17.04 -8.98
CA GLY A 55 0.01 16.87 -8.48
C GLY A 55 0.08 16.36 -7.04
N SER A 56 -1.00 15.80 -6.49
CA SER A 56 -1.00 15.25 -5.12
C SER A 56 -0.13 13.99 -4.97
N TYR A 57 0.18 13.32 -6.08
CA TYR A 57 1.12 12.19 -6.12
C TYR A 57 2.55 12.63 -6.49
N ALA A 58 2.91 13.90 -6.29
CA ALA A 58 4.27 14.36 -6.50
C ALA A 58 5.27 13.57 -5.63
N ILE A 59 6.32 13.05 -6.27
CA ILE A 59 7.44 12.45 -5.55
C ILE A 59 8.28 13.59 -4.99
N PRO A 60 8.54 13.65 -3.67
CA PRO A 60 9.37 14.68 -3.10
C PRO A 60 10.76 14.63 -3.74
N ALA A 61 11.28 15.79 -4.14
CA ALA A 61 12.67 15.90 -4.53
C ALA A 61 13.52 15.58 -3.29
N SER A 62 14.40 14.58 -3.40
CA SER A 62 15.46 14.39 -2.42
C SER A 62 16.52 15.45 -2.72
N ASP A 63 16.98 16.18 -1.71
CA ASP A 63 17.93 17.31 -1.82
C ASP A 63 19.35 16.91 -2.32
N GLY A 64 19.49 15.79 -3.04
CA GLY A 64 20.77 15.19 -3.45
C GLY A 64 20.92 14.85 -4.93
N ASP A 65 20.02 15.30 -5.83
CA ASP A 65 20.19 15.16 -7.28
C ASP A 65 20.16 16.52 -7.98
N THR A 66 20.98 17.47 -7.52
CA THR A 66 21.54 18.47 -8.44
C THR A 66 22.63 17.75 -9.23
N ARG A 67 22.25 17.13 -10.34
CA ARG A 67 23.21 16.74 -11.37
C ARG A 67 23.69 18.02 -12.05
N ASP A 68 24.61 18.72 -11.39
CA ASP A 68 25.44 19.76 -12.00
C ASP A 68 26.29 19.06 -13.07
N ASN A 69 25.76 18.95 -14.29
CA ASN A 69 26.58 18.69 -15.49
C ASN A 69 26.87 20.06 -16.11
N ASP A 70 27.66 20.85 -15.40
CA ASP A 70 28.44 21.95 -15.99
C ASP A 70 29.81 21.36 -16.40
N ASP A 71 29.81 20.46 -17.38
CA ASP A 71 31.04 20.02 -18.05
C ASP A 71 31.21 20.87 -19.31
N ASP A 72 32.13 21.83 -19.24
CA ASP A 72 32.68 22.68 -20.31
C ASP A 72 32.65 22.02 -21.71
N ILE A 73 31.97 22.65 -22.68
CA ILE A 73 32.34 22.57 -24.11
C ILE A 73 32.00 23.84 -24.89
#